data_AF-A0A2V6P145-F1
#
_entry.id   AF-A0A2V6P145-F1
#
_cell.length_a   1.000
_cell.length_b   1.000
_cell.length_c   1.000
_cell.angle_alpha   90.00
_cell.angle_beta   90.00
_cell.angle_gamma   90.00
#
_symmetry.space_group_name_H-M   'P 1'
#
loop_
_entity.id
_entity.type
_entity.pdbx_description
1 polymer ?
#
loop_
_entity_poly.entity_id
_entity_poly.type
_entity_poly.pdbx_seq_one_letter_code
_entity_poly.pdbx_strand_id
1 'polypeptide(L)'
;MSRWSCPFNVFRIHAIATCNDTRGVVLPLALFTLMLLGALVATLLSVGAMESQISANLLRGTQAFDLAEAGAERAIAQFVANPSTVGNAVLGGPTATLFTAQALSGLPTALQNPGTYTVTWQPVGPATVLIKSTGQSAAGKGNDKQTVQVVVTVPPGLPPYAILADNVQMSGSATVSGALGSVQGNTNGSITGTAHVSQTATSASATCTGCTDAARVGTLAGSGPNKPVQTLPTLSALDYKQYADYILQDDGTITDGKTGALLATCGLKPGCTTGPFAGWYQNKPTTEPGNWHYNATVAGLAAGTTPPDGTYYSSWELSIDS
;
A
#
# COMPACT_ATOMS: atom_id res chain seq x y z
N MET A 1 -27.43 -97.29 33.95
CA MET A 1 -28.59 -96.90 34.79
C MET A 1 -28.84 -95.43 34.49
N SER A 2 -30.02 -94.93 34.14
CA SER A 2 -31.40 -95.37 34.30
C SER A 2 -32.23 -94.90 33.10
N ARG A 3 -33.03 -95.81 32.55
CA ARG A 3 -34.20 -95.52 31.71
C ARG A 3 -35.15 -94.61 32.48
N TRP A 4 -35.87 -93.71 31.81
CA TRP A 4 -37.31 -93.55 31.99
C TRP A 4 -37.92 -93.02 30.69
N SER A 5 -38.85 -93.84 30.18
CA SER A 5 -39.79 -93.53 29.12
C SER A 5 -40.79 -92.49 29.60
N CYS A 6 -41.29 -91.65 28.68
CA CYS A 6 -42.71 -91.32 28.62
C CYS A 6 -43.08 -90.94 27.18
N PRO A 7 -44.34 -91.21 26.77
CA PRO A 7 -44.69 -91.53 25.41
C PRO A 7 -45.30 -90.36 24.65
N PHE A 8 -45.32 -90.53 23.33
CA PHE A 8 -46.26 -89.96 22.37
C PHE A 8 -47.31 -89.01 22.96
N ASN A 9 -47.20 -87.73 22.59
CA ASN A 9 -48.41 -86.98 22.32
C ASN A 9 -48.31 -86.26 20.98
N VAL A 10 -49.30 -86.57 20.17
CA VAL A 10 -49.49 -86.18 18.79
C VAL A 10 -49.90 -84.71 18.79
N PHE A 11 -48.94 -83.83 18.64
CA PHE A 11 -49.17 -82.53 18.00
C PHE A 11 -48.36 -82.51 16.72
N ARG A 12 -49.04 -82.91 15.62
CA ARG A 12 -48.66 -82.49 14.28
C ARG A 12 -48.67 -80.96 14.27
N ILE A 13 -47.54 -80.36 14.60
CA ILE A 13 -47.15 -79.10 13.98
C ILE A 13 -47.12 -79.44 12.50
N HIS A 14 -48.16 -79.01 11.78
CA HIS A 14 -48.10 -78.90 10.34
C HIS A 14 -46.97 -77.93 10.06
N ALA A 15 -45.75 -78.45 9.97
CA ALA A 15 -44.73 -77.84 9.15
C ALA A 15 -45.33 -77.85 7.75
N ILE A 16 -46.05 -76.77 7.43
CA ILE A 16 -46.25 -76.35 6.06
C ILE A 16 -44.83 -76.04 5.59
N ALA A 17 -44.14 -77.07 5.13
CA ALA A 17 -43.09 -76.90 4.15
C ALA A 17 -43.81 -76.39 2.90
N THR A 18 -44.11 -75.08 2.89
CA THR A 18 -44.25 -74.36 1.64
C THR A 18 -42.92 -74.57 0.96
N CYS A 19 -42.88 -75.54 0.05
CA CYS A 19 -41.91 -75.59 -1.01
C CYS A 19 -42.16 -74.32 -1.83
N ASN A 20 -41.71 -73.17 -1.30
CA ASN A 20 -41.70 -71.91 -2.00
C ASN A 20 -40.69 -72.13 -3.12
N ASP A 21 -41.21 -72.48 -4.29
CA ASP A 21 -40.44 -72.54 -5.51
C ASP A 21 -39.99 -71.12 -5.86
N THR A 22 -38.94 -70.67 -5.19
CA THR A 22 -38.31 -69.36 -5.41
C THR A 22 -37.52 -69.32 -6.71
N ARG A 23 -37.42 -70.45 -7.44
CA ARG A 23 -36.63 -70.57 -8.67
C ARG A 23 -37.11 -69.62 -9.77
N GLY A 24 -38.38 -69.18 -9.73
CA GLY A 24 -38.93 -68.16 -10.65
C GLY A 24 -38.63 -66.71 -10.28
N VAL A 25 -38.33 -66.40 -9.01
CA VAL A 25 -38.15 -65.01 -8.52
C VAL A 25 -36.68 -64.58 -8.52
N VAL A 26 -35.74 -65.53 -8.50
CA VAL A 26 -34.30 -65.22 -8.47
C VAL A 26 -33.84 -64.45 -9.71
N LEU A 27 -34.36 -64.78 -10.89
CA LEU A 27 -33.96 -64.11 -12.15
C LEU A 27 -34.35 -62.63 -12.20
N PRO A 28 -35.62 -62.23 -11.97
CA PRO A 28 -35.97 -60.80 -11.96
C PRO A 28 -35.26 -60.05 -10.83
N LEU A 29 -35.08 -60.66 -9.64
CA LEU A 29 -34.30 -60.05 -8.56
C LEU A 29 -32.85 -59.81 -8.98
N ALA A 30 -32.20 -60.79 -9.61
CA ALA A 30 -30.84 -60.64 -10.11
C ALA A 30 -30.73 -59.53 -11.16
N LEU A 31 -31.68 -59.45 -12.09
CA LEU A 31 -31.74 -58.38 -13.10
C LEU A 31 -31.95 -57.01 -12.47
N PHE A 32 -32.84 -56.88 -11.48
CA PHE A 32 -33.03 -55.63 -10.74
C PHE A 32 -31.76 -55.22 -9.99
N THR A 33 -31.09 -56.16 -9.31
CA THR A 33 -29.82 -55.86 -8.63
C THR A 33 -28.72 -55.46 -9.61
N LEU A 34 -28.64 -56.11 -10.77
CA LEU A 34 -27.65 -55.78 -11.79
C LEU A 34 -27.93 -54.40 -12.42
N MET A 35 -29.20 -54.05 -12.63
CA MET A 35 -29.59 -52.73 -13.11
C MET A 35 -29.28 -51.63 -12.08
N LEU A 36 -29.54 -51.90 -10.79
CA LEU A 36 -29.20 -50.97 -9.70
C LEU A 36 -27.69 -50.78 -9.55
N LEU A 37 -26.91 -51.88 -9.62
CA LEU A 37 -25.45 -51.80 -9.59
C LEU A 37 -24.89 -51.09 -10.82
N GLY A 38 -25.46 -51.33 -12.01
CA GLY A 38 -25.09 -50.64 -13.24
C GLY A 38 -25.33 -49.13 -13.17
N ALA A 39 -26.50 -48.72 -12.66
CA ALA A 39 -26.80 -47.30 -12.42
C ALA A 39 -25.83 -46.68 -11.40
N LEU A 40 -25.52 -47.39 -10.30
CA LEU A 40 -24.56 -46.91 -9.30
C LEU A 40 -23.17 -46.73 -9.90
N VAL A 41 -22.66 -47.70 -10.67
CA VAL A 41 -21.36 -47.60 -11.33
C VAL A 41 -21.34 -46.44 -12.33
N ALA A 42 -22.40 -46.24 -13.11
CA ALA A 42 -22.50 -45.11 -14.04
C ALA A 42 -22.47 -43.75 -13.29
N THR A 43 -23.16 -43.64 -12.15
CA THR A 43 -23.12 -42.43 -11.33
C THR A 43 -21.73 -42.18 -10.74
N LEU A 44 -21.04 -43.22 -10.24
CA LEU A 44 -19.68 -43.09 -9.71
C LEU A 44 -18.68 -42.67 -10.79
N LEU A 45 -18.79 -43.23 -11.99
CA LEU A 45 -17.96 -42.83 -13.14
C LEU A 45 -18.20 -41.35 -13.52
N SER A 46 -19.46 -40.90 -13.49
CA SER A 46 -19.82 -39.52 -13.78
C SER A 46 -19.27 -38.55 -12.72
N VAL A 47 -19.30 -38.93 -11.43
CA VAL A 47 -18.73 -38.10 -10.36
C VAL A 47 -17.21 -37.97 -10.54
N GLY A 48 -16.51 -39.07 -10.86
CA GLY A 48 -15.06 -39.03 -11.11
C GLY A 48 -14.66 -38.10 -12.26
N ALA A 49 -15.46 -38.05 -13.33
CA ALA A 49 -15.23 -37.10 -14.43
C ALA A 49 -15.42 -35.63 -14.00
N MET A 50 -16.40 -35.35 -13.13
CA MET A 50 -16.65 -34.00 -12.61
C MET A 50 -15.53 -33.52 -11.68
N GLU A 51 -15.02 -34.38 -10.80
CA GLU A 51 -13.92 -34.03 -9.88
C GLU A 51 -12.64 -33.64 -10.63
N SER A 52 -12.33 -34.34 -11.73
CA SER A 52 -11.19 -34.00 -12.59
C SER A 52 -11.37 -32.63 -13.25
N GLN A 53 -12.58 -32.31 -13.74
CA GLN A 53 -12.87 -31.00 -14.33
C GLN A 53 -12.80 -29.88 -13.29
N ILE A 54 -13.36 -30.09 -12.09
CA ILE A 54 -13.30 -29.12 -11.00
C ILE A 54 -11.84 -28.85 -10.61
N SER A 55 -11.04 -29.91 -10.46
CA SER A 55 -9.61 -29.79 -10.12
C SER A 55 -8.83 -29.01 -11.18
N ALA A 56 -9.09 -29.28 -12.46
CA ALA A 56 -8.47 -28.53 -13.56
C ALA A 56 -8.94 -27.07 -13.61
N ASN A 57 -10.21 -26.78 -13.31
CA ASN A 57 -10.72 -25.42 -13.23
C ASN A 57 -10.11 -24.65 -12.05
N LEU A 58 -10.02 -25.30 -10.88
CA LEU A 58 -9.40 -24.72 -9.70
C LEU A 58 -7.93 -24.38 -9.96
N LEU A 59 -7.16 -25.33 -10.50
CA LEU A 59 -5.75 -25.11 -10.84
C LEU A 59 -5.57 -23.93 -11.81
N ARG A 60 -6.38 -23.86 -12.87
CA ARG A 60 -6.32 -22.76 -13.85
C ARG A 60 -6.71 -21.42 -13.23
N GLY A 61 -7.69 -21.43 -12.33
CA GLY A 61 -8.10 -20.27 -11.54
C GLY A 61 -6.98 -19.77 -10.64
N THR A 62 -6.33 -20.65 -9.88
CA THR A 62 -5.19 -20.32 -9.03
C THR A 62 -4.03 -19.76 -9.86
N GLN A 63 -3.66 -20.40 -10.96
CA GLN A 63 -2.60 -19.90 -11.84
C GLN A 63 -2.91 -18.49 -12.40
N ALA A 64 -4.16 -18.26 -12.82
CA ALA A 64 -4.57 -16.95 -13.29
C ALA A 64 -4.55 -15.90 -12.17
N PHE A 65 -4.88 -16.29 -10.94
CA PHE A 65 -4.80 -15.41 -9.77
C PHE A 65 -3.34 -15.06 -9.44
N ASP A 66 -2.44 -16.04 -9.35
CA ASP A 66 -1.01 -15.82 -9.06
C ASP A 66 -0.36 -14.92 -10.13
N LEU A 67 -0.73 -15.09 -11.40
CA LEU A 67 -0.31 -14.21 -12.49
C LEU A 67 -0.82 -12.78 -12.31
N ALA A 68 -2.07 -12.61 -11.87
CA ALA A 68 -2.64 -11.30 -11.58
C ALA A 68 -1.89 -10.62 -10.41
N GLU A 69 -1.61 -11.36 -9.34
CA GLU A 69 -0.85 -10.85 -8.19
C GLU A 69 0.57 -10.43 -8.58
N ALA A 70 1.29 -11.27 -9.31
CA ALA A 70 2.63 -10.92 -9.81
C ALA A 70 2.62 -9.68 -10.71
N GLY A 71 1.58 -9.52 -11.54
CA GLY A 71 1.38 -8.31 -12.33
C GLY A 71 1.15 -7.06 -11.47
N ALA A 72 0.35 -7.19 -10.39
CA ALA A 72 0.12 -6.10 -9.44
C ALA A 72 1.42 -5.71 -8.71
N GLU A 73 2.17 -6.67 -8.20
CA GLU A 73 3.47 -6.43 -7.54
C GLU A 73 4.47 -5.73 -8.45
N ARG A 74 4.58 -6.17 -9.71
CA ARG A 74 5.44 -5.50 -10.69
C ARG A 74 5.00 -4.06 -10.95
N ALA A 75 3.70 -3.80 -10.97
CA ALA A 75 3.18 -2.44 -11.14
C ALA A 75 3.49 -1.55 -9.92
N ILE A 76 3.35 -2.09 -8.71
CA ILE A 76 3.77 -1.41 -7.48
C ILE A 76 5.26 -1.06 -7.56
N ALA A 77 6.12 -2.02 -7.91
CA ALA A 77 7.55 -1.79 -8.08
C ALA A 77 7.85 -0.71 -9.13
N GLN A 78 7.10 -0.67 -10.24
CA GLN A 78 7.25 0.36 -11.26
C GLN A 78 6.89 1.76 -10.73
N PHE A 79 5.85 1.89 -9.91
CA PHE A 79 5.47 3.16 -9.29
C PHE A 79 6.44 3.60 -8.21
N VAL A 80 7.02 2.66 -7.45
CA VAL A 80 8.11 2.94 -6.51
C VAL A 80 9.35 3.43 -7.24
N ALA A 81 9.69 2.83 -8.39
CA ALA A 81 10.83 3.26 -9.20
C ALA A 81 10.59 4.59 -9.94
N ASN A 82 9.34 4.93 -10.27
CA ASN A 82 8.98 6.12 -11.05
C ASN A 82 7.82 6.89 -10.40
N PRO A 83 7.99 7.46 -9.19
CA PRO A 83 6.90 8.11 -8.46
C PRO A 83 6.28 9.30 -9.21
N SER A 84 7.04 9.93 -10.12
CA SER A 84 6.58 11.01 -11.01
C SER A 84 5.40 10.61 -11.91
N THR A 85 5.24 9.32 -12.23
CA THR A 85 4.11 8.84 -13.06
C THR A 85 2.77 8.96 -12.34
N VAL A 86 2.76 8.84 -11.00
CA VAL A 86 1.56 9.03 -10.18
C VAL A 86 1.31 10.51 -9.91
N GLY A 87 2.36 11.25 -9.52
CA GLY A 87 2.22 12.67 -9.15
C GLY A 87 1.79 13.59 -10.29
N ASN A 88 2.08 13.24 -11.55
CA ASN A 88 1.67 14.00 -12.73
C ASN A 88 0.35 13.51 -13.36
N ALA A 89 -0.29 12.49 -12.77
CA ALA A 89 -1.52 11.93 -13.31
C ALA A 89 -2.71 12.85 -13.01
N VAL A 90 -3.50 13.18 -14.05
CA VAL A 90 -4.72 13.98 -13.88
C VAL A 90 -5.74 13.18 -13.07
N LEU A 91 -6.22 13.73 -11.96
CA LEU A 91 -7.28 13.11 -11.14
C LEU A 91 -8.52 12.80 -11.97
N GLY A 92 -9.01 11.56 -11.89
CA GLY A 92 -10.13 11.10 -12.71
C GLY A 92 -9.78 10.92 -14.19
N GLY A 93 -8.49 10.92 -14.54
CA GLY A 93 -8.00 10.61 -15.88
C GLY A 93 -8.38 9.20 -16.35
N PRO A 94 -8.26 8.93 -17.66
CA PRO A 94 -8.64 7.65 -18.23
C PRO A 94 -7.74 6.52 -17.68
N THR A 95 -8.31 5.31 -17.62
CA THR A 95 -7.55 4.10 -17.32
C THR A 95 -6.42 3.93 -18.35
N ALA A 96 -5.18 3.86 -17.89
CA ALA A 96 -4.00 3.68 -18.72
C ALA A 96 -3.45 2.25 -18.58
N THR A 97 -2.94 1.68 -19.66
CA THR A 97 -2.31 0.35 -19.63
C THR A 97 -0.84 0.49 -19.27
N LEU A 98 -0.41 -0.18 -18.20
CA LEU A 98 0.98 -0.23 -17.78
C LEU A 98 1.73 -1.38 -18.44
N PHE A 99 1.11 -2.55 -18.49
CA PHE A 99 1.68 -3.77 -19.07
C PHE A 99 0.62 -4.50 -19.90
N THR A 100 0.99 -4.96 -21.09
CA THR A 100 0.11 -5.72 -21.97
C THR A 100 0.65 -7.13 -22.17
N ALA A 101 -0.16 -8.14 -21.83
CA ALA A 101 0.09 -9.56 -22.08
C ALA A 101 1.53 -10.03 -21.76
N GLN A 102 2.05 -9.62 -20.61
CA GLN A 102 3.40 -9.96 -20.19
C GLN A 102 3.44 -11.38 -19.60
N ALA A 103 4.45 -12.16 -19.96
CA ALA A 103 4.74 -13.43 -19.33
C ALA A 103 5.71 -13.23 -18.15
N LEU A 104 5.66 -14.16 -17.19
CA LEU A 104 6.67 -14.24 -16.13
C LEU A 104 8.00 -14.74 -16.74
N SER A 105 9.08 -14.00 -16.51
CA SER A 105 10.43 -14.38 -16.90
C SER A 105 11.19 -15.02 -15.74
N GLY A 106 12.22 -15.82 -16.04
CA GLY A 106 13.09 -16.42 -15.02
C GLY A 106 12.53 -17.67 -14.33
N LEU A 107 11.42 -18.23 -14.82
CA LEU A 107 10.86 -19.46 -14.29
C LEU A 107 11.68 -20.70 -14.73
N PRO A 108 11.79 -21.74 -13.88
CA PRO A 108 12.33 -23.04 -14.26
C PRO A 108 11.62 -23.61 -15.49
N THR A 109 12.32 -24.43 -16.29
CA THR A 109 11.80 -25.04 -17.54
C THR A 109 10.47 -25.78 -17.36
N ALA A 110 10.29 -26.42 -16.19
CA ALA A 110 9.06 -27.14 -15.82
C ALA A 110 7.84 -26.23 -15.59
N LEU A 111 8.05 -24.93 -15.40
CA LEU A 111 7.02 -23.92 -15.17
C LEU A 111 6.94 -22.91 -16.33
N GLN A 112 7.53 -23.22 -17.49
CA GLN A 112 7.47 -22.32 -18.62
C GLN A 112 6.05 -22.21 -19.18
N ASN A 113 5.63 -20.97 -19.45
CA ASN A 113 4.32 -20.59 -19.96
C ASN A 113 3.13 -20.88 -19.01
N PRO A 114 3.13 -20.35 -17.77
CA PRO A 114 1.95 -20.43 -16.91
C PRO A 114 0.78 -19.59 -17.45
N GLY A 115 1.09 -18.59 -18.29
CA GLY A 115 0.13 -17.65 -18.83
C GLY A 115 0.72 -16.25 -18.95
N THR A 116 -0.17 -15.27 -19.07
CA THR A 116 0.20 -13.85 -19.15
C THR A 116 -0.60 -13.02 -18.17
N TYR A 117 -0.12 -11.81 -17.88
CA TYR A 117 -0.88 -10.81 -17.14
C TYR A 117 -0.92 -9.48 -17.90
N THR A 118 -1.98 -8.72 -17.66
CA THR A 118 -2.18 -7.36 -18.20
C THR A 118 -2.53 -6.45 -17.05
N VAL A 119 -1.85 -5.31 -16.95
CA VAL A 119 -2.06 -4.35 -15.87
C VAL A 119 -2.49 -3.02 -16.43
N THR A 120 -3.57 -2.51 -15.86
CA THR A 120 -4.05 -1.15 -16.09
C THR A 120 -4.07 -0.38 -14.77
N TRP A 121 -3.95 0.93 -14.83
CA TRP A 121 -4.03 1.78 -13.64
C TRP A 121 -4.87 3.02 -13.90
N GLN A 122 -5.38 3.62 -12.84
CA GLN A 122 -6.15 4.84 -12.88
C GLN A 122 -5.84 5.71 -11.65
N PRO A 123 -5.60 7.02 -11.81
CA PRO A 123 -5.49 7.95 -10.69
C PRO A 123 -6.86 8.15 -10.03
N VAL A 124 -6.94 7.85 -8.72
CA VAL A 124 -8.16 7.98 -7.91
C VAL A 124 -8.03 9.04 -6.80
N GLY A 125 -6.82 9.53 -6.54
CA GLY A 125 -6.55 10.62 -5.59
C GLY A 125 -5.18 11.26 -5.83
N PRO A 126 -4.83 12.38 -5.17
CA PRO A 126 -3.63 13.20 -5.45
C PRO A 126 -2.30 12.44 -5.44
N ALA A 127 -2.23 11.36 -4.67
CA ALA A 127 -1.10 10.43 -4.66
C ALA A 127 -1.60 8.97 -4.60
N THR A 128 -2.81 8.71 -5.09
CA THR A 128 -3.45 7.39 -4.98
C THR A 128 -3.86 6.89 -6.35
N VAL A 129 -3.45 5.67 -6.67
CA VAL A 129 -3.80 4.96 -7.91
C VAL A 129 -4.52 3.67 -7.61
N LEU A 130 -5.52 3.36 -8.43
CA LEU A 130 -6.13 2.05 -8.52
C LEU A 130 -5.38 1.26 -9.59
N ILE A 131 -4.76 0.15 -9.19
CA ILE A 131 -4.13 -0.81 -10.09
C ILE A 131 -5.10 -1.97 -10.28
N LYS A 132 -5.35 -2.33 -11.53
CA LYS A 132 -6.12 -3.51 -11.92
C LYS A 132 -5.23 -4.42 -12.74
N SER A 133 -4.86 -5.55 -12.15
CA SER A 133 -4.07 -6.60 -12.81
C SER A 133 -4.98 -7.77 -13.17
N THR A 134 -4.91 -8.23 -14.42
CA THR A 134 -5.66 -9.39 -14.89
C THR A 134 -4.69 -10.46 -15.37
N GLY A 135 -4.66 -11.59 -14.67
CA GLY A 135 -3.89 -12.76 -15.04
C GLY A 135 -4.74 -13.73 -15.87
N GLN A 136 -4.07 -14.42 -16.79
CA GLN A 136 -4.68 -15.31 -17.77
C GLN A 136 -3.85 -16.58 -17.87
N SER A 137 -4.41 -17.73 -17.48
CA SER A 137 -3.70 -19.01 -17.59
C SER A 137 -3.53 -19.44 -19.05
N ALA A 138 -2.35 -19.97 -19.39
CA ALA A 138 -2.08 -20.51 -20.72
C ALA A 138 -2.93 -21.77 -21.01
N ALA A 139 -3.17 -22.60 -20.00
CA ALA A 139 -3.97 -23.82 -20.12
C ALA A 139 -5.44 -23.52 -20.46
N GLY A 140 -5.93 -22.34 -20.06
CA GLY A 140 -7.29 -21.88 -20.32
C GLY A 140 -7.55 -21.31 -21.71
N LYS A 141 -6.53 -21.24 -22.59
CA LYS A 141 -6.61 -20.60 -23.92
C LYS A 141 -7.22 -19.19 -23.90
N GLY A 142 -7.08 -18.49 -22.77
CA GLY A 142 -7.59 -17.15 -22.56
C GLY A 142 -9.02 -16.98 -22.07
N ASN A 143 -9.70 -18.07 -21.74
CA ASN A 143 -11.03 -18.00 -21.10
C ASN A 143 -10.93 -17.94 -19.57
N ASP A 144 -9.85 -18.47 -18.99
CA ASP A 144 -9.63 -18.48 -17.56
C ASP A 144 -8.85 -17.22 -17.15
N LYS A 145 -9.61 -16.22 -16.67
CA LYS A 145 -9.08 -14.93 -16.23
C LYS A 145 -9.42 -14.67 -14.78
N GLN A 146 -8.46 -14.13 -14.03
CA GLN A 146 -8.67 -13.61 -12.69
C GLN A 146 -8.17 -12.18 -12.64
N THR A 147 -8.84 -11.35 -11.85
CA THR A 147 -8.50 -9.94 -11.71
C THR A 147 -8.24 -9.63 -10.25
N VAL A 148 -7.11 -8.99 -9.98
CA VAL A 148 -6.75 -8.41 -8.69
C VAL A 148 -6.79 -6.89 -8.81
N GLN A 149 -7.40 -6.24 -7.83
CA GLN A 149 -7.44 -4.78 -7.71
C GLN A 149 -6.73 -4.34 -6.44
N VAL A 150 -5.81 -3.40 -6.57
CA VAL A 150 -5.02 -2.86 -5.47
C VAL A 150 -5.10 -1.35 -5.50
N VAL A 151 -5.35 -0.73 -4.35
CA VAL A 151 -5.26 0.73 -4.20
C VAL A 151 -3.92 1.04 -3.56
N VAL A 152 -3.09 1.80 -4.26
CA VAL A 152 -1.76 2.19 -3.79
C VAL A 152 -1.77 3.69 -3.54
N THR A 153 -1.54 4.07 -2.29
CA THR A 153 -1.23 5.46 -1.93
C THR A 153 0.28 5.58 -1.86
N VAL A 154 0.87 6.25 -2.84
CA VAL A 154 2.27 6.63 -2.78
C VAL A 154 2.37 7.75 -1.74
N PRO A 155 3.22 7.64 -0.70
CA PRO A 155 3.30 8.67 0.32
C PRO A 155 3.59 10.03 -0.32
N PRO A 156 2.85 11.09 0.04
CA PRO A 156 3.23 12.45 -0.33
C PRO A 156 4.58 12.73 0.34
N GLY A 157 5.66 12.78 -0.44
CA GLY A 157 7.00 12.99 0.14
C GLY A 157 8.19 12.46 -0.64
N LEU A 158 8.00 11.72 -1.74
CA LEU A 158 9.07 11.53 -2.72
C LEU A 158 8.86 12.51 -3.86
N PRO A 159 9.28 13.78 -3.72
CA PRO A 159 9.21 14.71 -4.84
C PRO A 159 10.01 14.12 -6.00
N PRO A 160 9.49 14.15 -7.23
CA PRO A 160 10.22 13.65 -8.40
C PRO A 160 11.44 14.51 -8.76
N TYR A 161 11.68 15.57 -7.97
CA TYR A 161 12.77 16.51 -8.08
C TYR A 161 13.58 16.49 -6.78
N ALA A 162 14.89 16.40 -6.89
CA ALA A 162 15.82 16.63 -5.77
C ALA A 162 15.71 18.06 -5.24
N ILE A 163 15.39 19.02 -6.11
CA ILE A 163 15.14 20.41 -5.74
C ILE A 163 13.85 20.86 -6.42
N LEU A 164 12.86 21.24 -5.61
CA LEU A 164 11.65 21.91 -6.05
C LEU A 164 11.49 23.20 -5.23
N ALA A 165 11.39 24.34 -5.91
CA ALA A 165 11.11 25.63 -5.30
C ALA A 165 10.42 26.56 -6.31
N ASP A 166 9.98 27.73 -5.88
CA ASP A 166 9.47 28.74 -6.81
C ASP A 166 10.56 29.26 -7.73
N ASN A 167 11.67 29.75 -7.17
CA ASN A 167 12.82 30.18 -7.95
C ASN A 167 14.00 29.28 -7.61
N VAL A 168 14.55 28.61 -8.61
CA VAL A 168 15.76 27.82 -8.47
C VAL A 168 16.88 28.46 -9.27
N GLN A 169 17.95 28.84 -8.59
CA GLN A 169 19.18 29.32 -9.19
C GLN A 169 20.34 28.43 -8.77
N MET A 170 20.95 27.77 -9.74
CA MET A 170 22.18 27.00 -9.61
C MET A 170 23.29 27.72 -10.37
N SER A 171 24.41 27.94 -9.70
CA SER A 171 25.58 28.62 -10.26
C SER A 171 26.88 28.01 -9.73
N GLY A 172 28.02 28.49 -10.24
CA GLY A 172 29.33 27.93 -9.87
C GLY A 172 29.48 26.49 -10.35
N SER A 173 29.88 25.60 -9.44
CA SER A 173 30.11 24.16 -9.68
C SER A 173 29.14 23.24 -8.93
N ALA A 174 27.93 23.72 -8.62
CA ALA A 174 26.92 22.92 -7.92
C ALA A 174 26.50 21.69 -8.73
N THR A 175 26.45 20.52 -8.10
CA THR A 175 26.05 19.27 -8.77
C THR A 175 24.87 18.64 -8.06
N VAL A 176 23.79 18.37 -8.80
CA VAL A 176 22.65 17.55 -8.36
C VAL A 176 22.76 16.22 -9.09
N SER A 177 22.83 15.13 -8.34
CA SER A 177 23.07 13.78 -8.88
C SER A 177 22.06 12.75 -8.35
N GLY A 178 22.00 11.58 -9.00
CA GLY A 178 21.17 10.45 -8.59
C GLY A 178 19.95 10.20 -9.47
N ALA A 179 19.23 9.11 -9.20
CA ALA A 179 18.03 8.72 -9.94
C ALA A 179 16.88 9.74 -9.79
N LEU A 180 16.84 10.48 -8.69
CA LEU A 180 15.89 11.57 -8.42
C LEU A 180 16.53 12.96 -8.56
N GLY A 181 17.67 13.06 -9.24
CA GLY A 181 18.46 14.28 -9.38
C GLY A 181 17.88 15.34 -10.32
N SER A 182 16.56 15.42 -10.47
CA SER A 182 15.90 16.45 -11.28
C SER A 182 15.68 17.74 -10.49
N VAL A 183 15.59 18.86 -11.19
CA VAL A 183 15.40 20.19 -10.59
C VAL A 183 14.24 20.91 -11.26
N GLN A 184 13.33 21.49 -10.48
CA GLN A 184 12.19 22.26 -10.98
C GLN A 184 12.09 23.61 -10.27
N GLY A 185 11.96 24.68 -11.06
CA GLY A 185 11.47 25.99 -10.61
C GLY A 185 10.00 26.20 -10.99
N ASN A 186 9.11 26.46 -10.03
CA ASN A 186 7.69 26.77 -10.34
C ASN A 186 7.48 28.15 -10.95
N THR A 187 8.38 29.08 -10.67
CA THR A 187 8.40 30.43 -11.24
C THR A 187 9.58 30.59 -12.17
N ASN A 188 10.82 30.33 -11.73
CA ASN A 188 11.99 30.44 -12.61
C ASN A 188 13.01 29.34 -12.31
N GLY A 189 13.65 28.85 -13.36
CA GLY A 189 14.82 27.96 -13.27
C GLY A 189 16.02 28.58 -13.97
N SER A 190 17.19 28.56 -13.32
CA SER A 190 18.44 29.04 -13.91
C SER A 190 19.59 28.13 -13.49
N ILE A 191 20.27 27.54 -14.47
CA ILE A 191 21.49 26.76 -14.29
C ILE A 191 22.60 27.43 -15.08
N THR A 192 23.59 27.96 -14.37
CA THR A 192 24.66 28.80 -14.92
C THR A 192 26.04 28.31 -14.46
N GLY A 193 27.09 28.83 -15.09
CA GLY A 193 28.46 28.39 -14.81
C GLY A 193 28.69 26.94 -15.25
N THR A 194 29.31 26.16 -14.37
CA THR A 194 29.60 24.72 -14.53
C THR A 194 28.67 23.84 -13.68
N ALA A 195 27.56 24.39 -13.19
CA ALA A 195 26.58 23.63 -12.42
C ALA A 195 25.94 22.54 -13.31
N HIS A 196 25.68 21.39 -12.71
CA HIS A 196 25.21 20.20 -13.43
C HIS A 196 24.06 19.49 -12.70
N VAL A 197 23.07 19.04 -13.45
CA VAL A 197 21.90 18.28 -12.99
C VAL A 197 21.89 16.95 -13.73
N SER A 198 22.03 15.83 -13.02
CA SER A 198 22.19 14.51 -13.66
C SER A 198 20.96 14.03 -14.44
N GLN A 199 19.78 14.55 -14.11
CA GLN A 199 18.51 14.21 -14.76
C GLN A 199 17.97 15.39 -15.56
N THR A 200 16.75 15.84 -15.28
CA THR A 200 16.11 16.94 -16.00
C THR A 200 16.13 18.23 -15.20
N ALA A 201 16.25 19.36 -15.90
CA ALA A 201 16.10 20.68 -15.33
C ALA A 201 14.94 21.42 -16.00
N THR A 202 13.98 21.88 -15.21
CA THR A 202 12.71 22.37 -15.74
C THR A 202 12.23 23.63 -15.02
N SER A 203 11.44 24.44 -15.72
CA SER A 203 10.76 25.61 -15.18
C SER A 203 9.30 25.60 -15.63
N ALA A 204 8.40 26.05 -14.77
CA ALA A 204 7.00 26.25 -15.17
C ALA A 204 6.76 27.58 -15.89
N SER A 205 7.67 28.55 -15.79
CA SER A 205 7.61 29.73 -16.66
C SER A 205 8.20 29.48 -18.03
N ALA A 206 7.98 30.46 -18.92
CA ALA A 206 8.59 30.52 -20.24
C ALA A 206 10.12 30.68 -20.19
N THR A 207 10.69 31.01 -19.04
CA THR A 207 12.12 31.26 -18.87
C THR A 207 12.79 30.15 -18.06
N CYS A 208 13.75 29.46 -18.68
CA CYS A 208 14.62 28.50 -18.01
C CYS A 208 16.04 28.61 -18.57
N THR A 209 16.92 29.37 -17.91
CA THR A 209 18.27 29.63 -18.42
C THR A 209 19.16 28.41 -18.18
N GLY A 210 19.80 27.89 -19.24
CA GLY A 210 20.72 26.76 -19.14
C GLY A 210 20.08 25.40 -18.85
N CYS A 211 18.75 25.33 -18.75
CA CYS A 211 18.01 24.09 -18.52
C CYS A 211 17.96 23.15 -19.73
N THR A 212 18.28 23.66 -20.92
CA THR A 212 18.35 22.88 -22.17
C THR A 212 19.79 22.71 -22.66
N ASP A 213 20.78 23.04 -21.83
CA ASP A 213 22.19 22.92 -22.16
C ASP A 213 22.68 21.50 -21.81
N ALA A 214 23.13 20.76 -22.82
CA ALA A 214 23.61 19.38 -22.69
C ALA A 214 24.83 19.27 -21.75
N ALA A 215 25.60 20.36 -21.59
CA ALA A 215 26.74 20.39 -20.68
C ALA A 215 26.32 20.53 -19.21
N ARG A 216 25.05 20.89 -18.95
CA ARG A 216 24.52 21.19 -17.61
C ARG A 216 23.41 20.23 -17.17
N VAL A 217 22.83 19.47 -18.09
CA VAL A 217 21.66 18.64 -17.82
C VAL A 217 21.83 17.28 -18.49
N GLY A 218 21.79 16.20 -17.69
CA GLY A 218 22.03 14.84 -18.17
C GLY A 218 20.94 14.29 -19.08
N THR A 219 19.69 14.72 -18.89
CA THR A 219 18.55 14.33 -19.73
C THR A 219 17.89 15.55 -20.37
N LEU A 220 18.25 15.84 -21.63
CA LEU A 220 17.64 16.94 -22.39
C LEU A 220 16.16 16.69 -22.71
N ALA A 221 15.80 15.43 -22.99
CA ALA A 221 14.43 15.05 -23.28
C ALA A 221 13.56 15.28 -22.03
N GLY A 222 12.67 16.28 -22.09
CA GLY A 222 11.81 16.64 -20.97
C GLY A 222 12.31 17.84 -20.15
N SER A 223 13.53 18.33 -20.37
CA SER A 223 14.04 19.54 -19.74
C SER A 223 13.52 20.82 -20.42
N GLY A 224 13.76 21.98 -19.80
CA GLY A 224 13.42 23.30 -20.34
C GLY A 224 12.17 23.96 -19.73
N PRO A 225 11.73 25.08 -20.33
CA PRO A 225 10.64 25.90 -19.81
C PRO A 225 9.24 25.29 -20.04
N ASN A 226 8.21 25.99 -19.55
CA ASN A 226 6.79 25.72 -19.75
C ASN A 226 6.32 24.33 -19.27
N LYS A 227 6.88 23.84 -18.16
CA LYS A 227 6.36 22.63 -17.50
C LYS A 227 5.19 22.95 -16.57
N PRO A 228 4.32 21.99 -16.26
CA PRO A 228 3.30 22.19 -15.24
C PRO A 228 3.92 22.59 -13.89
N VAL A 229 3.30 23.57 -13.21
CA VAL A 229 3.63 23.93 -11.83
C VAL A 229 3.46 22.70 -10.95
N GLN A 230 4.46 22.45 -10.10
CA GLN A 230 4.44 21.34 -9.17
C GLN A 230 3.95 21.84 -7.81
N THR A 231 3.09 21.08 -7.16
CA THR A 231 2.65 21.43 -5.81
C THR A 231 3.82 21.26 -4.85
N LEU A 232 4.32 22.36 -4.32
CA LEU A 232 5.18 22.34 -3.13
C LEU A 232 4.31 21.85 -1.97
N PRO A 233 4.63 20.71 -1.33
CA PRO A 233 3.91 20.32 -0.14
C PRO A 233 4.14 21.41 0.90
N THR A 234 3.12 22.22 1.17
CA THR A 234 3.17 23.19 2.25
C THR A 234 3.08 22.40 3.55
N LEU A 235 4.23 22.14 4.16
CA LEU A 235 4.25 21.66 5.53
C LEU A 235 3.83 22.82 6.42
N SER A 236 2.57 22.84 6.85
CA SER A 236 2.14 23.76 7.89
C SER A 236 2.59 23.16 9.22
N ALA A 237 3.32 23.92 10.03
CA ALA A 237 3.65 23.50 11.39
C ALA A 237 2.37 23.12 12.17
N LEU A 238 1.25 23.76 11.84
CA LEU A 238 -0.06 23.51 12.46
C LEU A 238 -0.58 22.08 12.24
N ASP A 239 -0.22 21.43 11.12
CA ASP A 239 -0.60 20.03 10.85
C ASP A 239 0.08 19.05 11.81
N TYR A 240 1.19 19.47 12.40
CA TYR A 240 1.96 18.69 13.38
C TYR A 240 1.55 18.97 14.83
N LYS A 241 0.69 19.97 15.08
CA LYS A 241 0.21 20.33 16.42
C LYS A 241 -0.44 19.14 17.14
N GLN A 242 -1.17 18.28 16.42
CA GLN A 242 -1.84 17.10 16.96
C GLN A 242 -0.88 16.00 17.45
N TYR A 243 0.39 16.03 17.02
CA TYR A 243 1.39 15.04 17.40
C TYR A 243 2.30 15.53 18.54
N ALA A 244 2.19 16.81 18.93
CA ALA A 244 3.00 17.37 20.00
C ALA A 244 2.54 16.86 21.37
N ASP A 245 3.47 16.64 22.29
CA ASP A 245 3.16 16.35 23.69
C ASP A 245 2.85 17.64 24.45
N TYR A 246 3.49 18.75 24.08
CA TYR A 246 3.30 20.07 24.68
C TYR A 246 3.05 21.14 23.63
N ILE A 247 2.00 21.93 23.82
CA ILE A 247 1.62 23.05 22.96
C ILE A 247 1.89 24.35 23.72
N LEU A 248 2.85 25.12 23.24
CA LEU A 248 3.17 26.45 23.76
C LEU A 248 2.32 27.50 23.01
N GLN A 249 1.36 28.10 23.70
CA GLN A 249 0.40 29.04 23.12
C GLN A 249 0.92 30.48 23.13
N ASP A 250 0.32 31.34 22.31
CA ASP A 250 0.68 32.76 22.18
C ASP A 250 0.30 33.60 23.41
N ASP A 251 -0.59 33.08 24.27
CA ASP A 251 -1.04 33.72 25.51
C ASP A 251 -0.12 33.45 26.72
N GLY A 252 0.98 32.72 26.51
CA GLY A 252 1.92 32.33 27.56
C GLY A 252 1.53 31.02 28.26
N THR A 253 0.50 30.32 27.81
CA THR A 253 0.14 29.02 28.39
C THR A 253 0.85 27.86 27.70
N ILE A 254 1.14 26.82 28.47
CA ILE A 254 1.59 25.52 27.97
C ILE A 254 0.46 24.54 28.25
N THR A 255 0.00 23.83 27.22
CA THR A 255 -1.06 22.83 27.32
C THR A 255 -0.56 21.45 26.89
N ASP A 256 -1.15 20.42 27.46
CA ASP A 256 -0.93 19.03 27.05
C ASP A 256 -1.50 18.82 25.63
N GLY A 257 -0.68 18.31 24.71
CA GLY A 257 -1.07 18.23 23.30
C GLY A 257 -2.09 17.14 22.99
N LYS A 258 -2.33 16.18 23.90
CA LYS A 258 -3.33 15.11 23.72
C LYS A 258 -4.68 15.47 24.34
N THR A 259 -4.65 16.10 25.50
CA THR A 259 -5.83 16.38 26.33
C THR A 259 -6.27 17.84 26.26
N GLY A 260 -5.40 18.75 25.82
CA GLY A 260 -5.62 20.20 25.87
C GLY A 260 -5.60 20.77 27.28
N ALA A 261 -5.23 19.99 28.30
CA ALA A 261 -5.19 20.44 29.68
C ALA A 261 -4.13 21.53 29.87
N LEU A 262 -4.45 22.58 30.64
CA LEU A 262 -3.49 23.60 31.03
C LEU A 262 -2.44 23.01 31.99
N LEU A 263 -1.17 23.04 31.59
CA LEU A 263 -0.05 22.53 32.38
C LEU A 263 0.71 23.64 33.09
N ALA A 264 0.88 24.79 32.41
CA ALA A 264 1.58 25.93 32.99
C ALA A 264 1.12 27.26 32.36
N THR A 265 1.28 28.35 33.11
CA THR A 265 1.12 29.72 32.61
C THR A 265 2.44 30.45 32.82
N CYS A 266 3.19 30.62 31.74
CA CYS A 266 4.46 31.33 31.71
C CYS A 266 4.21 32.75 31.20
N GLY A 267 4.40 33.74 32.06
CA GLY A 267 4.36 35.13 31.63
C GLY A 267 5.59 35.53 30.81
N LEU A 268 5.78 36.83 30.68
CA LEU A 268 7.07 37.40 30.29
C LEU A 268 8.14 37.05 31.33
N LYS A 269 9.42 37.24 30.97
CA LYS A 269 10.57 36.99 31.84
C LYS A 269 10.30 37.49 33.28
N PRO A 270 10.46 36.64 34.33
CA PRO A 270 11.24 35.40 34.37
C PRO A 270 10.52 34.15 33.82
N GLY A 271 9.28 34.24 33.36
CA GLY A 271 8.50 33.12 32.83
C GLY A 271 7.91 32.21 33.90
N CYS A 272 7.79 30.93 33.57
CA CYS A 272 7.46 29.87 34.51
C CYS A 272 8.60 29.71 35.52
N THR A 273 8.31 29.95 36.81
CA THR A 273 9.30 29.87 37.90
C THR A 273 9.19 28.60 38.72
N THR A 274 8.15 27.79 38.52
CA THR A 274 7.89 26.57 39.29
C THR A 274 7.36 25.46 38.39
N GLY A 275 7.44 24.23 38.88
CA GLY A 275 6.92 23.05 38.21
C GLY A 275 7.84 22.53 37.08
N PRO A 276 7.35 21.55 36.30
CA PRO A 276 8.15 20.87 35.29
C PRO A 276 8.56 21.80 34.13
N PHE A 277 7.85 22.91 33.92
CA PHE A 277 8.14 23.89 32.88
C PHE A 277 8.92 25.12 33.39
N ALA A 278 9.51 25.05 34.58
CA ALA A 278 10.33 26.15 35.08
C ALA A 278 11.46 26.47 34.09
N GLY A 279 11.67 27.76 33.80
CA GLY A 279 12.68 28.25 32.85
C GLY A 279 12.15 28.58 31.46
N TRP A 280 10.92 28.16 31.14
CA TRP A 280 10.21 28.61 29.94
C TRP A 280 9.65 30.02 30.13
N TYR A 281 9.84 30.89 29.14
CA TYR A 281 9.24 32.23 29.11
C TYR A 281 8.90 32.64 27.68
N GLN A 282 7.93 33.53 27.55
CA GLN A 282 7.74 34.25 26.30
C GLN A 282 8.61 35.49 26.28
N ASN A 283 9.39 35.63 25.21
CA ASN A 283 10.00 36.89 24.85
C ASN A 283 9.08 37.56 23.85
N LYS A 284 8.18 38.42 24.34
CA LYS A 284 7.27 39.20 23.51
C LYS A 284 7.80 40.63 23.40
N PRO A 285 8.46 41.01 22.28
CA PRO A 285 8.57 42.42 21.94
C PRO A 285 7.16 43.01 21.90
N THR A 286 6.99 44.28 22.27
CA THR A 286 5.68 44.94 22.27
C THR A 286 5.00 44.98 20.89
N THR A 287 5.71 44.63 19.83
CA THR A 287 5.28 44.71 18.43
C THR A 287 5.13 43.36 17.73
N GLU A 288 5.56 42.24 18.33
CA GLU A 288 5.52 40.93 17.69
C GLU A 288 4.93 39.86 18.62
N PRO A 289 4.20 38.87 18.08
CA PRO A 289 3.79 37.69 18.84
C PRO A 289 5.04 36.98 19.38
N GLY A 290 4.99 36.55 20.65
CA GLY A 290 6.18 36.27 21.44
C GLY A 290 6.86 34.95 21.08
N ASN A 291 8.16 34.99 20.87
CA ASN A 291 9.00 33.80 20.74
C ASN A 291 9.07 33.08 22.08
N TRP A 292 9.07 31.75 22.06
CA TRP A 292 9.24 30.94 23.27
C TRP A 292 10.73 30.67 23.50
N HIS A 293 11.18 30.94 24.72
CA HIS A 293 12.55 30.71 25.13
C HIS A 293 12.61 29.78 26.33
N TYR A 294 13.62 28.92 26.36
CA TYR A 294 14.03 28.18 27.55
C TYR A 294 15.38 28.70 28.04
N ASN A 295 15.47 29.05 29.33
CA ASN A 295 16.72 29.48 29.96
C ASN A 295 16.92 28.78 31.31
N ALA A 296 17.94 27.93 31.37
CA ALA A 296 18.29 27.15 32.56
C ALA A 296 18.95 27.98 33.69
N THR A 297 19.31 29.25 33.43
CA THR A 297 20.06 30.13 34.35
C THR A 297 19.19 31.17 35.04
N VAL A 298 17.86 31.11 34.87
CA VAL A 298 16.94 32.08 35.50
C VAL A 298 17.06 31.98 37.03
N ALA A 299 17.26 33.13 37.68
CA ALA A 299 17.42 33.22 39.13
C ALA A 299 16.20 32.62 39.85
N GLY A 300 16.43 31.58 40.65
CA GLY A 300 15.39 30.83 41.37
C GLY A 300 15.15 29.42 40.85
N LEU A 301 15.68 29.05 39.68
CA LEU A 301 15.70 27.65 39.24
C LEU A 301 16.80 26.85 39.93
N ALA A 302 16.47 25.61 40.32
CA ALA A 302 17.47 24.66 40.78
C ALA A 302 18.45 24.35 39.63
N ALA A 303 19.75 24.32 39.95
CA ALA A 303 20.77 23.97 38.97
C ALA A 303 20.49 22.60 38.36
N GLY A 304 20.54 22.49 37.03
CA GLY A 304 20.30 21.24 36.30
C GLY A 304 18.83 20.94 35.99
N THR A 305 17.93 21.91 36.16
CA THR A 305 16.56 21.76 35.65
C THR A 305 16.60 21.69 34.12
N THR A 306 15.93 20.70 33.54
CA THR A 306 15.75 20.52 32.09
C THR A 306 14.27 20.57 31.74
N PRO A 307 13.90 20.96 30.51
CA PRO A 307 12.53 20.82 30.04
C PRO A 307 12.08 19.37 30.13
N PRO A 308 10.77 19.10 30.29
CA PRO A 308 10.24 17.73 30.20
C PRO A 308 10.61 17.09 28.85
N ASP A 309 10.90 15.79 28.87
CA ASP A 309 11.07 15.05 27.62
C ASP A 309 9.74 15.07 26.84
N GLY A 310 9.84 15.30 25.53
CA GLY A 310 8.69 15.27 24.64
C GLY A 310 8.86 16.17 23.42
N THR A 311 7.82 16.15 22.59
CA THR A 311 7.71 16.99 21.40
C THR A 311 6.98 18.29 21.73
N TYR A 312 7.53 19.40 21.25
CA TYR A 312 7.02 20.74 21.51
C TYR A 312 6.49 21.34 20.22
N TYR A 313 5.30 21.93 20.29
CA TYR A 313 4.74 22.75 19.22
C TYR A 313 4.59 24.20 19.68
N SER A 314 5.10 25.12 18.88
CA SER A 314 4.90 26.56 19.02
C SER A 314 4.44 27.12 17.67
N SER A 315 3.49 28.06 17.69
CA SER A 315 3.08 28.84 16.52
C SER A 315 4.20 29.76 16.01
N TRP A 316 5.19 30.03 16.86
CA TRP A 316 6.29 30.97 16.64
C TRP A 316 7.65 30.30 16.88
N GLU A 317 8.72 31.08 16.70
CA GLU A 317 10.08 30.61 16.90
C GLU A 317 10.28 30.08 18.33
N LEU A 318 10.95 28.93 18.40
CA LEU A 318 11.35 28.27 19.63
C LEU A 318 12.87 28.39 19.76
N SER A 319 13.34 29.03 20.83
CA SER A 319 14.75 29.21 21.13
C SER A 319 15.09 28.47 22.44
N ILE A 320 16.14 27.66 22.40
CA ILE A 320 16.65 26.97 23.59
C ILE A 320 18.06 27.52 23.82
N ASP A 321 18.19 28.37 24.83
CA ASP A 321 19.47 28.94 25.19
C ASP A 321 20.21 27.92 26.06
N SER A 322 21.27 27.32 25.50
CA SER A 322 22.17 26.40 26.20
C SER A 322 23.16 27.13 27.09
#